data_AF-A0A821IJ58-F1
#
_entry.id   AF-A0A821IJ58-F1
#
_cell.length_a   1.000
_cell.length_b   1.000
_cell.length_c   1.000
_cell.angle_alpha   90.00
_cell.angle_beta   90.00
_cell.angle_gamma   90.00
#
_symmetry.space_group_name_H-M   'P 1'
#
loop_
_entity.id
_entity.type
_entity.pdbx_description
1 polymer ?
#
loop_
_entity_poly.entity_id
_entity_poly.type
_entity_poly.pdbx_seq_one_letter_code
_entity_poly.pdbx_strand_id
1 'polypeptide(L)'
;MRRLKTEFLIQFDGVQTNSDDRILVLAATNRPFELDDAALRRFPRRIYIKLPDSRTRRHLLQHLLSKQEHRLTREDFDWIAHETHNYSGSDLTALAKDAAMGPVRELRMDELKQLSVSRIRPISRQDFVQALRKIRASVSSSSLQEYIDWSRRFGDCSS
;
A
#
# COMPACT_ATOMS: atom_id res chain seq x y z
N MET A 1 5.25 -24.86 -15.89
CA MET A 1 4.81 -23.46 -16.07
C MET A 1 4.65 -23.02 -17.53
N ARG A 2 5.45 -23.46 -18.51
CA ARG A 2 5.31 -23.00 -19.93
C ARG A 2 3.92 -23.26 -20.54
N ARG A 3 3.33 -24.43 -20.34
CA ARG A 3 2.00 -24.78 -20.90
C ARG A 3 0.87 -23.86 -20.40
N LEU A 4 0.88 -23.52 -19.11
CA LEU A 4 -0.14 -22.66 -18.50
C LEU A 4 -0.04 -21.20 -19.02
N LYS A 5 1.18 -20.70 -19.23
CA LYS A 5 1.42 -19.39 -19.84
C LYS A 5 0.88 -19.35 -21.27
N THR A 6 1.19 -20.37 -22.08
CA THR A 6 0.71 -20.43 -23.46
C THR A 6 -0.82 -20.50 -23.53
N GLU A 7 -1.45 -21.35 -22.72
CA GLU A 7 -2.91 -21.46 -22.69
C GLU A 7 -3.57 -20.14 -22.28
N PHE A 8 -3.07 -19.47 -21.23
CA PHE A 8 -3.55 -18.17 -20.82
C PHE A 8 -3.49 -17.13 -21.96
N LEU A 9 -2.38 -17.10 -22.71
CA LEU A 9 -2.21 -16.15 -23.82
C LEU A 9 -3.14 -16.47 -24.99
N ILE A 10 -3.41 -17.74 -25.27
CA ILE A 10 -4.36 -18.17 -26.32
C ILE A 10 -5.78 -17.74 -25.95
N GLN A 11 -6.20 -17.98 -24.70
CA GLN A 11 -7.52 -17.56 -24.23
C GLN A 11 -7.64 -16.03 -24.18
N PHE A 12 -6.58 -15.34 -23.78
CA PHE A 12 -6.54 -13.87 -23.77
C PHE A 12 -6.76 -13.29 -25.17
N ASP A 13 -6.12 -13.85 -26.20
CA ASP A 13 -6.32 -13.43 -27.58
C ASP A 13 -7.74 -13.75 -28.07
N GLY A 14 -8.27 -14.94 -27.72
CA GLY A 14 -9.64 -15.35 -28.07
C GLY A 14 -10.74 -14.50 -27.41
N VAL A 15 -10.45 -13.89 -26.26
CA VAL A 15 -11.34 -12.93 -25.61
C VAL A 15 -11.39 -11.59 -26.36
N GLN A 16 -10.36 -11.22 -27.12
CA GLN A 16 -10.35 -9.99 -27.91
C GLN A 16 -11.04 -10.12 -29.28
N THR A 17 -11.40 -11.34 -29.71
CA THR A 17 -11.92 -11.59 -31.07
C THR A 17 -13.45 -11.66 -31.17
N ASN A 18 -14.17 -11.92 -30.08
CA ASN A 18 -15.64 -11.92 -30.06
C ASN A 18 -16.18 -10.56 -29.62
N SER A 19 -16.80 -9.82 -30.53
CA SER A 19 -17.34 -8.47 -30.29
C SER A 19 -18.51 -8.42 -29.29
N ASP A 20 -19.14 -9.56 -28.99
CA ASP A 20 -20.24 -9.65 -28.02
C ASP A 20 -19.74 -9.80 -26.58
N ASP A 21 -18.51 -10.27 -26.38
CA ASP A 21 -17.92 -10.48 -25.05
C ASP A 21 -17.09 -9.25 -24.63
N ARG A 22 -17.64 -8.44 -23.71
CA ARG A 22 -16.94 -7.28 -23.14
C ARG A 22 -16.16 -7.67 -21.89
N ILE A 23 -14.99 -8.27 -22.07
CA ILE A 23 -14.12 -8.68 -20.97
C ILE A 23 -12.95 -7.70 -20.81
N LEU A 24 -12.73 -7.24 -19.57
CA LEU A 24 -11.57 -6.42 -19.18
C LEU A 24 -10.63 -7.25 -18.30
N VAL A 25 -9.37 -7.36 -18.70
CA VAL A 25 -8.34 -8.03 -17.90
C VAL A 25 -7.48 -6.99 -17.18
N LEU A 26 -7.51 -7.01 -15.86
CA LEU A 26 -6.65 -6.20 -15.00
C LEU A 26 -5.53 -7.08 -14.42
N ALA A 27 -4.28 -6.65 -14.62
CA ALA A 27 -3.10 -7.32 -14.06
C ALA A 27 -2.33 -6.37 -13.14
N ALA A 28 -1.80 -6.91 -12.04
CA ALA A 28 -0.95 -6.19 -11.09
C ALA A 28 0.33 -7.00 -10.85
N THR A 29 1.49 -6.33 -10.88
CA THR A 29 2.80 -6.96 -10.64
C THR A 29 3.75 -6.00 -9.94
N ASN A 30 4.54 -6.55 -9.00
CA ASN A 30 5.67 -5.85 -8.38
C ASN A 30 7.00 -6.16 -9.11
N ARG A 31 6.96 -6.93 -10.20
CA ARG A 31 8.15 -7.30 -11.00
C ARG A 31 7.91 -7.07 -12.49
N PRO A 32 7.68 -5.81 -12.92
CA PRO A 32 7.34 -5.50 -14.30
C PRO A 32 8.51 -5.77 -15.27
N PHE A 33 9.75 -5.81 -14.76
CA PHE A 33 10.97 -6.13 -15.50
C PHE A 33 11.10 -7.62 -15.88
N GLU A 34 10.32 -8.52 -15.26
CA GLU A 34 10.31 -9.95 -15.60
C GLU A 34 9.33 -10.28 -16.75
N LEU A 35 8.56 -9.30 -17.24
CA LEU A 35 7.60 -9.49 -18.33
C LEU A 35 8.31 -9.56 -19.68
N ASP A 36 7.95 -10.55 -20.50
CA ASP A 36 8.44 -10.67 -21.87
C ASP A 36 7.60 -9.86 -22.87
N ASP A 37 8.14 -9.65 -24.07
CA ASP A 37 7.50 -8.87 -25.13
C ASP A 37 6.10 -9.41 -25.52
N ALA A 38 5.86 -10.71 -25.36
CA ALA A 38 4.56 -11.33 -25.61
C ALA A 38 3.50 -10.87 -24.59
N ALA A 39 3.86 -10.75 -23.31
CA ALA A 39 2.97 -10.22 -22.29
C ALA A 39 2.80 -8.70 -22.44
N LEU A 40 3.88 -7.96 -22.69
CA LEU A 40 3.82 -6.51 -22.90
C LEU A 40 2.88 -6.13 -24.05
N ARG A 41 2.86 -6.88 -25.15
CA ARG A 41 1.93 -6.63 -26.27
C ARG A 41 0.44 -6.81 -25.90
N ARG A 42 0.13 -7.73 -24.99
CA ARG A 42 -1.25 -8.04 -24.56
C ARG A 42 -1.77 -7.11 -23.47
N PHE A 43 -0.88 -6.44 -22.76
CA PHE A 43 -1.23 -5.35 -21.83
C PHE A 43 -0.77 -4.01 -22.41
N PRO A 44 -1.50 -3.45 -23.41
CA PRO A 44 -1.09 -2.23 -24.09
C PRO A 44 -1.15 -1.00 -23.17
N ARG A 45 -2.07 -0.98 -22.21
CA ARG A 45 -2.20 0.06 -21.19
C ARG A 45 -1.49 -0.37 -19.91
N ARG A 46 -0.57 0.47 -19.41
CA ARG A 46 0.31 0.17 -18.27
C ARG A 46 0.47 1.40 -17.42
N ILE A 47 -0.09 1.36 -16.21
CA ILE A 47 -0.11 2.51 -15.30
C ILE A 47 0.86 2.25 -14.15
N TYR A 48 1.79 3.18 -13.92
CA TYR A 48 2.67 3.12 -12.77
C TYR A 48 1.98 3.69 -11.53
N ILE A 49 1.76 2.83 -10.54
CA ILE A 49 1.22 3.20 -9.23
C ILE A 49 2.37 3.66 -8.33
N LYS A 50 2.48 4.98 -8.18
CA LYS A 50 3.53 5.63 -7.38
C LYS A 50 3.28 5.45 -5.88
N LEU A 51 4.34 5.60 -5.09
CA LEU A 51 4.21 5.78 -3.64
C LEU A 51 3.36 7.02 -3.31
N PRO A 52 2.58 6.99 -2.22
CA PRO A 52 1.72 8.09 -1.84
C PRO A 52 2.55 9.34 -1.48
N ASP A 53 2.11 10.50 -1.96
CA ASP A 53 2.65 11.79 -1.54
C ASP A 53 2.24 12.15 -0.10
N SER A 54 2.81 13.22 0.47
CA SER A 54 2.54 13.61 1.87
C SER A 54 1.04 13.80 2.15
N ARG A 55 0.31 14.44 1.22
CA ARG A 55 -1.12 14.69 1.36
C ARG A 55 -1.93 13.39 1.37
N THR A 56 -1.57 12.45 0.50
CA THR A 56 -2.18 11.12 0.38
C THR A 56 -1.88 10.28 1.62
N ARG A 57 -0.63 10.31 2.12
CA ARG A 57 -0.26 9.62 3.37
C ARG A 57 -1.06 10.12 4.55
N ARG A 58 -1.20 11.44 4.69
CA ARG A 58 -2.05 12.06 5.71
C ARG A 58 -3.50 11.57 5.63
N HIS A 59 -4.08 11.60 4.43
CA HIS A 59 -5.46 11.17 4.22
C HIS A 59 -5.64 9.67 4.54
N LEU A 60 -4.69 8.84 4.13
CA LEU A 60 -4.68 7.41 4.45
C LEU A 60 -4.63 7.17 5.96
N LEU A 61 -3.75 7.87 6.69
CA LEU A 61 -3.65 7.76 8.14
C LEU A 61 -4.94 8.19 8.85
N GLN A 62 -5.56 9.28 8.42
CA GLN A 62 -6.85 9.74 8.92
C GLN A 62 -7.95 8.69 8.66
N HIS A 63 -7.96 8.09 7.47
CA HIS A 63 -8.91 7.05 7.12
C HIS A 63 -8.72 5.78 7.97
N LEU A 64 -7.48 5.32 8.12
CA LEU A 64 -7.12 4.13 8.91
C LEU A 64 -7.53 4.27 10.38
N LEU A 65 -7.44 5.48 10.95
CA LEU A 65 -7.81 5.75 12.33
C LEU A 65 -9.27 6.22 12.52
N SER A 66 -10.04 6.39 11.45
CA SER A 66 -11.41 6.95 11.51
C SER A 66 -12.39 6.19 12.42
N LYS A 67 -12.13 4.90 12.68
CA LYS A 67 -12.92 4.04 13.56
C LYS A 67 -12.26 3.78 14.92
N GLN A 68 -11.16 4.45 15.22
CA GLN A 68 -10.38 4.27 16.44
C GLN A 68 -10.47 5.53 17.30
N GLU A 69 -10.52 5.37 18.63
CA GLU A 69 -10.39 6.51 19.52
C GLU A 69 -8.94 7.01 19.54
N HIS A 70 -8.73 8.27 19.16
CA HIS A 70 -7.43 8.90 19.16
C HIS A 70 -7.51 10.38 19.60
N ARG A 71 -6.41 10.89 20.14
CA ARG A 71 -6.23 12.31 20.52
C ARG A 71 -5.37 13.08 19.51
N LEU A 72 -5.10 12.48 18.34
CA LEU A 72 -4.30 13.11 17.28
C LEU A 72 -5.00 14.32 16.70
N THR A 73 -4.27 15.43 16.63
CA THR A 73 -4.67 16.66 15.96
C THR A 73 -4.32 16.61 14.46
N ARG A 74 -4.78 17.60 13.70
CA ARG A 74 -4.38 17.76 12.29
C ARG A 74 -2.86 17.90 12.14
N GLU A 75 -2.23 18.67 13.01
CA GLU A 75 -0.76 18.88 13.03
C GLU A 75 -0.01 17.59 13.31
N ASP A 76 -0.55 16.71 14.17
CA ASP A 76 0.05 15.39 14.40
C ASP A 76 0.00 14.52 13.13
N PHE A 77 -1.12 14.54 12.39
CA PHE A 77 -1.21 13.83 11.12
C PHE A 77 -0.27 14.41 10.05
N ASP A 78 -0.13 15.73 9.98
CA ASP A 78 0.83 16.39 9.08
C ASP A 78 2.28 15.99 9.45
N TRP A 79 2.60 15.95 10.74
CA TRP A 79 3.91 15.49 11.23
C TRP A 79 4.16 14.01 10.89
N ILE A 80 3.21 13.10 11.17
CA ILE A 80 3.38 11.67 10.82
C ILE A 80 3.57 11.51 9.30
N ALA A 81 2.80 12.25 8.48
CA ALA A 81 2.94 12.22 7.04
C ALA A 81 4.32 12.69 6.55
N HIS A 82 4.93 13.66 7.25
CA HIS A 82 6.30 14.12 7.01
C HIS A 82 7.34 13.04 7.34
N GLU A 83 7.25 12.43 8.53
CA GLU A 83 8.20 11.39 9.01
C GLU A 83 8.13 10.08 8.20
N THR A 84 7.00 9.84 7.51
CA THR A 84 6.75 8.60 6.74
C THR A 84 7.12 8.73 5.26
N HIS A 85 8.18 9.49 4.96
CA HIS A 85 8.69 9.59 3.59
C HIS A 85 9.03 8.20 3.03
N ASN A 86 8.69 7.96 1.75
CA ASN A 86 8.82 6.66 1.06
C ASN A 86 8.00 5.49 1.62
N TYR A 87 7.08 5.71 2.56
CA TYR A 87 6.22 4.62 3.02
C TYR A 87 5.20 4.25 1.95
N SER A 88 5.03 2.94 1.73
CA SER A 88 3.91 2.40 0.97
C SER A 88 2.60 2.43 1.79
N GLY A 89 1.47 2.18 1.14
CA GLY A 89 0.19 2.05 1.84
C GLY A 89 0.19 0.91 2.87
N SER A 90 0.90 -0.19 2.58
CA SER A 90 1.09 -1.29 3.53
C SER A 90 1.95 -0.88 4.72
N ASP A 91 3.02 -0.10 4.52
CA ASP A 91 3.87 0.38 5.61
C ASP A 91 3.08 1.29 6.56
N LEU A 92 2.26 2.20 6.01
CA LEU A 92 1.38 3.07 6.81
C LEU A 92 0.31 2.30 7.56
N THR A 93 -0.25 1.25 6.95
CA THR A 93 -1.21 0.36 7.61
C THR A 93 -0.55 -0.38 8.78
N ALA A 94 0.65 -0.92 8.57
CA ALA A 94 1.43 -1.57 9.62
C ALA A 94 1.80 -0.59 10.75
N LEU A 95 2.20 0.64 10.40
CA LEU A 95 2.50 1.70 11.35
C LEU A 95 1.28 2.05 12.21
N ALA A 96 0.13 2.30 11.58
CA ALA A 96 -1.11 2.62 12.29
C ALA A 96 -1.56 1.47 13.20
N LYS A 97 -1.42 0.22 12.75
CA LYS A 97 -1.71 -0.97 13.55
C LYS A 97 -0.77 -1.09 14.75
N ASP A 98 0.53 -0.85 14.58
CA ASP A 98 1.49 -0.90 15.68
C ASP A 98 1.22 0.20 16.72
N ALA A 99 0.91 1.40 16.26
CA ALA A 99 0.53 2.53 17.11
C ALA A 99 -0.78 2.25 17.87
N ALA A 100 -1.78 1.65 17.22
CA ALA A 100 -3.04 1.26 17.86
C ALA A 100 -2.85 0.20 18.97
N MET A 101 -1.79 -0.61 18.89
CA MET A 101 -1.42 -1.55 19.95
C MET A 101 -0.64 -0.90 21.09
N GLY A 102 -0.18 0.35 20.94
CA GLY A 102 0.52 1.11 21.99
C GLY A 102 -0.22 1.11 23.32
N PRO A 103 -1.47 1.61 23.37
CA PRO A 103 -2.30 1.58 24.59
C PRO A 103 -2.45 0.19 25.21
N VAL A 104 -2.62 -0.85 24.38
CA VAL A 104 -2.82 -2.22 24.84
C VAL A 104 -1.56 -2.79 25.50
N ARG A 105 -0.37 -2.43 25.00
CA ARG A 105 0.92 -2.89 25.55
C ARG A 105 1.25 -2.30 26.92
N GLU A 106 0.60 -1.21 27.32
CA GLU A 106 0.79 -0.58 28.62
C GLU A 106 -0.03 -1.24 29.74
N LEU A 107 -1.06 -2.01 29.37
CA LEU A 107 -1.91 -2.72 30.34
C LEU A 107 -1.18 -3.92 30.94
N ARG A 108 -1.39 -4.15 32.24
CA ARG A 108 -0.86 -5.34 32.92
C ARG A 108 -1.65 -6.58 32.51
N MET A 109 -1.00 -7.75 32.53
CA MET A 109 -1.64 -9.04 32.16
C MET A 109 -2.88 -9.37 33.00
N ASP A 110 -2.92 -8.91 34.25
CA ASP A 110 -4.08 -9.11 35.13
C ASP A 110 -5.25 -8.20 34.77
N GLU A 111 -4.98 -7.01 34.22
CA GLU A 111 -5.98 -6.06 33.73
C GLU A 111 -6.57 -6.51 32.38
N LEU A 112 -5.77 -7.23 31.58
CA LEU A 112 -6.19 -7.82 30.30
C LEU A 112 -7.24 -8.94 30.47
N LYS A 113 -7.34 -9.58 31.64
CA LYS A 113 -8.35 -10.63 31.90
C LYS A 113 -9.74 -10.09 32.24
N GLN A 114 -9.83 -8.83 32.68
CA GLN A 114 -11.08 -8.16 33.09
C GLN A 114 -11.44 -6.99 32.15
N LEU A 115 -11.05 -7.08 30.88
CA LEU A 115 -11.13 -5.96 29.94
C LEU A 115 -12.56 -5.45 29.78
N SER A 116 -12.80 -4.27 30.35
CA SER A 116 -13.76 -3.33 29.82
C SER A 116 -12.99 -2.43 28.86
N VAL A 117 -13.42 -2.39 27.58
CA VAL A 117 -12.82 -1.59 26.50
C VAL A 117 -12.64 -0.12 26.91
N SER A 118 -13.47 0.35 27.84
CA SER A 118 -13.43 1.69 28.44
C SER A 118 -12.16 2.03 29.22
N ARG A 119 -11.30 1.07 29.59
CA ARG A 119 -10.02 1.35 30.26
C ARG A 119 -8.85 1.60 29.32
N ILE A 120 -9.03 1.33 28.02
CA ILE A 120 -7.96 1.52 27.04
C ILE A 120 -7.87 3.02 26.72
N ARG A 121 -6.70 3.63 26.95
CA ARG A 121 -6.51 5.04 26.59
C ARG A 121 -6.56 5.23 25.07
N PRO A 122 -7.03 6.39 24.57
CA PRO A 122 -6.96 6.71 23.15
C PRO A 122 -5.52 6.72 22.62
N ILE A 123 -5.39 6.48 21.31
CA ILE A 123 -4.11 6.54 20.59
C ILE A 123 -3.59 7.99 20.58
N SER A 124 -2.29 8.15 20.78
CA SER A 124 -1.59 9.43 20.87
C SER A 124 -0.42 9.53 19.89
N ARG A 125 0.13 10.74 19.71
CA ARG A 125 1.34 10.95 18.88
C ARG A 125 2.52 10.09 19.36
N GLN A 126 2.65 9.89 20.67
CA GLN A 126 3.74 9.11 21.25
C GLN A 126 3.72 7.65 20.80
N ASP A 127 2.54 7.08 20.57
CA ASP A 127 2.39 5.72 20.03
C ASP A 127 2.97 5.62 18.62
N PHE A 128 2.75 6.65 17.79
CA PHE A 128 3.36 6.75 16.47
C PHE A 128 4.88 6.95 16.52
N VAL A 129 5.39 7.77 17.45
CA VAL A 129 6.84 7.92 17.67
C VAL A 129 7.48 6.57 18.00
N GLN A 130 6.84 5.75 18.83
CA GLN A 130 7.33 4.42 19.15
C GLN A 130 7.22 3.44 17.97
N ALA A 131 6.10 3.48 17.24
CA ALA A 131 5.88 2.63 16.08
C ALA A 131 6.89 2.92 14.96
N LEU A 132 7.23 4.19 14.71
CA LEU A 132 8.22 4.62 13.70
C LEU A 132 9.65 4.10 13.97
N ARG A 133 9.95 3.70 15.21
CA ARG A 133 11.25 3.06 15.54
C ARG A 133 11.32 1.63 15.04
N LYS A 134 10.16 0.95 14.93
CA LYS A 134 10.04 -0.47 14.60
C LYS A 134 9.68 -0.69 13.14
N ILE A 135 8.73 0.10 12.63
CA ILE A 135 8.27 0.03 11.26
C ILE A 135 9.14 0.97 10.42
N ARG A 136 9.73 0.45 9.36
CA ARG A 136 10.55 1.19 8.38
C ARG A 136 9.92 1.06 7.00
N ALA A 137 10.24 2.00 6.11
CA ALA A 137 9.81 1.92 4.71
C ALA A 137 10.30 0.61 4.07
N SER A 138 9.41 -0.09 3.37
CA SER A 138 9.75 -1.35 2.70
C SER A 138 10.36 -1.15 1.31
N VAL A 139 10.26 0.06 0.75
CA VAL A 139 10.75 0.39 -0.59
C VAL A 139 11.96 1.33 -0.49
N SER A 140 13.07 0.92 -1.09
CA SER A 140 14.30 1.72 -1.18
C SER A 140 14.22 2.74 -2.31
N SER A 141 14.99 3.83 -2.19
CA SER A 141 15.06 4.85 -3.25
C SER A 141 15.64 4.32 -4.56
N SER A 142 16.58 3.37 -4.51
CA SER A 142 17.16 2.75 -5.71
C SER A 142 16.13 1.91 -6.46
N SER A 143 15.37 1.07 -5.75
CA SER A 143 14.30 0.29 -6.35
C SER A 143 13.22 1.18 -6.96
N LEU A 144 12.89 2.32 -6.33
CA LEU A 144 11.93 3.28 -6.89
C LEU A 144 12.37 3.81 -8.26
N GLN A 145 13.66 4.06 -8.44
CA GLN A 145 14.22 4.57 -9.69
C GLN A 145 14.04 3.56 -10.83
N GLU A 146 14.22 2.27 -10.58
CA GLU A 146 13.99 1.21 -11.57
C GLU A 146 12.54 1.19 -12.06
N TYR A 147 11.56 1.35 -11.16
CA TYR A 147 10.15 1.45 -11.55
C TYR A 147 9.86 2.70 -12.38
N ILE A 148 10.45 3.85 -12.01
CA ILE A 148 10.28 5.11 -12.75
C ILE A 148 10.83 4.96 -14.18
N ASP A 149 12.02 4.38 -14.33
CA ASP A 149 12.65 4.23 -15.64
C ASP A 149 11.92 3.19 -16.51
N TRP A 150 11.45 2.09 -15.90
CA TRP A 150 10.58 1.15 -16.59
C TRP A 150 9.28 1.82 -17.06
N SER A 151 8.65 2.63 -16.20
CA SER A 151 7.42 3.36 -16.53
C SER A 151 7.63 4.39 -17.63
N ARG A 152 8.79 5.06 -17.69
CA ARG A 152 9.11 5.99 -18.79
C ARG A 152 9.20 5.28 -20.13
N ARG A 153 9.68 4.03 -20.14
CA ARG A 153 9.89 3.24 -21.36
C ARG A 153 8.63 2.55 -21.85
N PHE A 154 7.81 2.02 -20.93
CA PHE A 154 6.68 1.15 -21.28
C PHE A 154 5.33 1.65 -20.76
N GLY A 155 5.29 2.60 -19.84
CA GLY A 155 4.05 3.10 -19.25
C GLY A 155 3.22 3.98 -20.18
N ASP A 156 1.95 4.15 -19.85
CA ASP A 156 1.08 5.14 -20.49
C ASP A 156 1.51 6.56 -20.10
N CYS A 157 1.85 7.38 -21.10
CA CYS A 157 2.07 8.83 -20.94
C CYS A 157 0.75 9.62 -20.96
N SER A 158 -0.32 9.11 -20.34
CA SER A 158 -1.53 9.89 -20.12
C SER A 158 -1.51 10.40 -18.69
N SER A 159 -0.93 11.59 -18.52
CA SER A 159 -1.10 12.46 -17.35
C SER A 159 -2.27 13.41 -17.59
#